data_AF-A0A3D2U583-F1
#
_entry.id   AF-A0A3D2U583-F1
#
_cell.length_a   1.000
_cell.length_b   1.000
_cell.length_c   1.000
_cell.angle_alpha   90.00
_cell.angle_beta   90.00
_cell.angle_gamma   90.00
#
_symmetry.space_group_name_H-M   'P 1'
#
loop_
_entity.id
_entity.type
_entity.pdbx_description
1 polymer ?
#
loop_
_entity_poly.entity_id
_entity_poly.type
_entity_poly.pdbx_seq_one_letter_code
_entity_poly.pdbx_strand_id
1 'polypeptide(L)'
;MQQIICTSIACLALVSPMFAADAVHPPWVRVTQKAGWTARDSQGELVFKNRLWLFGGWMNSFEAPPRDVWSSADGKIWTRVTEKAPWIHSDLSMSLTFKNRMWFMGGWYNGRLPGHSASNQVWSSTDGKAWTQDTRSAGWTPRLAAALVEFKGRMWILG
;
A
#
# COMPACT_ATOMS: atom_id res chain seq x y z
N MET A 1 45.12 -15.31 -72.20
CA MET A 1 45.75 -15.65 -70.91
C MET A 1 44.85 -15.07 -69.82
N GLN A 2 44.28 -15.95 -68.99
CA GLN A 2 43.16 -15.68 -68.10
C GLN A 2 43.47 -14.63 -67.03
N GLN A 3 42.54 -13.72 -66.76
CA GLN A 3 42.41 -13.11 -65.44
C GLN A 3 40.96 -13.22 -64.97
N ILE A 4 40.85 -13.77 -63.77
CA ILE A 4 39.65 -14.20 -63.07
C ILE A 4 39.03 -12.97 -62.42
N ILE A 5 37.75 -12.70 -62.70
CA ILE A 5 36.96 -11.70 -61.99
C ILE A 5 36.58 -12.32 -60.65
N CYS A 6 37.20 -11.84 -59.57
CA CYS A 6 36.85 -12.21 -58.21
C CYS A 6 35.85 -11.18 -57.67
N THR A 7 34.55 -11.48 -57.78
CA THR A 7 33.49 -10.65 -57.20
C THR A 7 33.36 -10.97 -55.72
N SER A 8 33.98 -10.17 -54.87
CA SER A 8 33.76 -10.24 -53.42
C SER A 8 32.36 -9.73 -53.09
N ILE A 9 31.43 -10.63 -52.76
CA ILE A 9 30.13 -10.27 -52.20
C ILE A 9 30.37 -9.85 -50.74
N ALA A 10 30.38 -8.55 -50.49
CA ALA A 10 30.33 -8.01 -49.13
C ALA A 10 28.91 -8.18 -48.59
N CYS A 11 28.69 -9.19 -47.76
CA CYS A 11 27.46 -9.32 -46.98
C CYS A 11 27.49 -8.24 -45.89
N LEU A 12 26.82 -7.11 -46.10
CA LEU A 12 26.53 -6.16 -45.02
C LEU A 12 25.55 -6.83 -44.06
N ALA A 13 26.05 -7.36 -42.95
CA ALA A 13 25.23 -7.64 -41.80
C ALA A 13 24.71 -6.30 -41.25
N LEU A 14 23.46 -5.97 -41.56
CA LEU A 14 22.73 -4.92 -40.88
C LEU A 14 22.52 -5.38 -39.43
N VAL A 15 23.47 -5.06 -38.56
CA VAL A 15 23.23 -5.07 -37.12
C VAL A 15 22.32 -3.88 -36.86
N SER A 16 21.00 -4.11 -36.85
CA SER A 16 20.07 -3.14 -36.28
C SER A 16 20.47 -2.96 -34.82
N PRO A 17 20.88 -1.76 -34.37
CA PRO A 17 21.01 -1.53 -32.94
C PRO A 17 19.61 -1.69 -32.36
N MET A 18 19.43 -2.75 -31.58
CA MET A 18 18.25 -2.90 -30.74
C MET A 18 18.40 -1.83 -29.66
N PHE A 19 17.92 -0.62 -29.93
CA PHE A 19 17.69 0.34 -28.87
C PHE A 19 16.60 -0.27 -28.00
N ALA A 20 17.00 -0.85 -26.88
CA ALA A 20 16.08 -0.97 -25.76
C ALA A 20 15.61 0.46 -25.49
N ALA A 21 14.33 0.73 -25.78
CA ALA A 21 13.74 1.98 -25.37
C ALA A 21 13.82 1.98 -23.84
N ASP A 22 14.75 2.77 -23.29
CA ASP A 22 14.75 3.10 -21.88
C ASP A 22 13.35 3.65 -21.60
N ALA A 23 12.53 2.87 -20.89
CA ALA A 23 11.21 3.31 -20.50
C ALA A 23 11.42 4.60 -19.71
N VAL A 24 10.97 5.73 -20.27
CA VAL A 24 11.02 7.02 -19.60
C VAL A 24 10.17 6.90 -18.35
N HIS A 25 10.82 6.59 -17.23
CA HIS A 25 10.16 6.64 -15.94
C HIS A 25 9.85 8.12 -15.67
N PRO A 26 8.58 8.47 -15.38
CA PRO A 26 8.31 9.82 -14.95
C PRO A 26 9.19 10.11 -13.73
N PRO A 27 9.83 11.30 -13.65
CA PRO A 27 10.64 11.63 -12.50
C PRO A 27 9.80 11.54 -11.23
N TRP A 28 10.42 11.15 -10.12
CA TRP A 28 9.78 11.28 -8.82
C TRP A 28 9.40 12.74 -8.58
N VAL A 29 8.10 13.01 -8.45
CA VAL A 29 7.58 14.35 -8.17
C VAL A 29 7.07 14.41 -6.74
N ARG A 30 7.58 15.37 -5.97
CA ARG A 30 7.04 15.67 -4.63
C ARG A 30 5.65 16.31 -4.78
N VAL A 31 4.59 15.57 -4.43
CA VAL A 31 3.20 16.03 -4.56
C VAL A 31 2.83 17.09 -3.52
N THR A 32 3.26 16.92 -2.27
CA THR A 32 3.04 17.87 -1.16
C THR A 32 4.23 17.89 -0.22
N GLN A 33 4.57 19.05 0.34
CA GLN A 33 5.63 19.17 1.35
C GLN A 33 5.12 18.88 2.76
N LYS A 34 3.83 19.11 3.01
CA LYS A 34 3.18 18.92 4.32
C LYS A 34 1.75 18.46 4.10
N ALA A 35 1.56 17.14 4.13
CA ALA A 35 0.22 16.58 4.17
C ALA A 35 -0.45 16.96 5.52
N GLY A 36 -1.76 17.22 5.53
CA GLY A 36 -2.46 17.78 6.70
C GLY A 36 -2.51 16.88 7.94
N TRP A 37 -2.04 15.64 7.84
CA TRP A 37 -1.90 14.69 8.94
C TRP A 37 -0.53 14.79 9.60
N THR A 38 -0.47 14.47 10.90
CA THR A 38 0.80 14.41 11.65
C THR A 38 1.72 13.33 11.12
N ALA A 39 3.01 13.64 10.92
CA ALA A 39 4.04 12.69 10.51
C ALA A 39 4.05 11.44 11.41
N ARG A 40 4.12 10.27 10.79
CA ARG A 40 3.93 8.97 11.43
C ARG A 40 4.54 7.86 10.55
N ASP A 41 4.77 6.70 11.15
CA ASP A 41 5.20 5.47 10.49
C ASP A 41 4.05 4.44 10.47
N SER A 42 4.23 3.33 9.77
CA SER A 42 3.43 2.10 9.93
C SER A 42 1.92 2.24 9.71
N GLN A 43 1.45 3.29 9.04
CA GLN A 43 0.03 3.48 8.71
C GLN A 43 -0.48 2.42 7.72
N GLY A 44 -1.78 2.14 7.78
CA GLY A 44 -2.46 1.47 6.68
C GLY A 44 -2.71 2.45 5.53
N GLU A 45 -2.50 2.02 4.30
CA GLU A 45 -2.61 2.87 3.10
C GLU A 45 -3.27 2.10 1.95
N LEU A 46 -4.14 2.77 1.19
CA LEU A 46 -4.73 2.21 -0.03
C LEU A 46 -5.33 3.27 -0.95
N VAL A 47 -5.67 2.86 -2.18
CA VAL A 47 -6.53 3.61 -3.10
C VAL A 47 -7.92 2.99 -3.10
N PHE A 48 -8.96 3.79 -2.89
CA PHE A 48 -10.36 3.34 -2.97
C PHE A 48 -11.28 4.46 -3.45
N LYS A 49 -12.15 4.14 -4.41
CA LYS A 49 -13.09 5.09 -5.04
C LYS A 49 -12.41 6.39 -5.51
N ASN A 50 -11.30 6.25 -6.26
CA ASN A 50 -10.49 7.34 -6.80
C ASN A 50 -9.93 8.30 -5.73
N ARG A 51 -9.64 7.78 -4.53
CA ARG A 51 -9.06 8.55 -3.43
C ARG A 51 -7.95 7.76 -2.77
N LEU A 52 -6.96 8.48 -2.27
CA LEU A 52 -5.97 7.97 -1.33
C LEU A 52 -6.61 7.90 0.06
N TRP A 53 -6.25 6.87 0.81
CA TRP A 53 -6.68 6.66 2.18
C TRP A 53 -5.49 6.32 3.06
N LEU A 54 -5.52 6.85 4.29
CA LEU A 54 -4.54 6.60 5.33
C LEU A 54 -5.27 6.28 6.63
N PHE A 55 -4.84 5.24 7.34
CA PHE A 55 -5.44 4.76 8.58
C PHE A 55 -4.38 4.61 9.66
N GLY A 56 -4.57 5.30 10.78
CA GLY A 56 -3.73 5.10 11.97
C GLY A 56 -2.24 5.29 11.73
N GLY A 57 -1.43 4.32 12.16
CA GLY A 57 0.02 4.33 12.14
C GLY A 57 0.63 4.40 13.53
N TRP A 58 1.87 4.89 13.59
CA TRP A 58 2.68 4.99 14.79
C TRP A 58 3.35 6.37 14.85
N MET A 59 3.24 7.05 15.99
CA MET A 59 3.86 8.37 16.19
C MET A 59 5.03 8.31 17.17
N ASN A 60 4.91 7.53 18.25
CA ASN A 60 5.96 7.35 19.24
C ASN A 60 5.73 6.05 20.05
N SER A 61 6.74 5.63 20.82
CA SER A 61 6.70 4.36 21.59
C SER A 61 5.92 4.42 22.90
N PHE A 62 5.52 5.61 23.34
CA PHE A 62 5.02 5.86 24.70
C PHE A 62 3.56 6.30 24.75
N GLU A 63 2.86 6.22 23.62
CA GLU A 63 1.44 6.53 23.50
C GLU A 63 0.72 5.47 22.65
N ALA A 64 -0.60 5.38 22.81
CA ALA A 64 -1.42 4.54 21.96
C ALA A 64 -1.37 5.04 20.49
N PRO A 65 -1.34 4.15 19.50
CA PRO A 65 -1.26 4.56 18.10
C PRO A 65 -2.50 5.36 17.68
N PRO A 66 -2.35 6.35 16.77
CA PRO A 66 -3.47 7.13 16.24
C PRO A 66 -4.48 6.22 15.52
N ARG A 67 -5.74 6.65 15.52
CA ARG A 67 -6.88 5.88 14.95
C ARG A 67 -7.74 6.73 14.04
N ASP A 68 -7.15 7.81 13.56
CA ASP A 68 -7.74 8.72 12.58
C ASP A 68 -7.70 8.09 11.19
N VAL A 69 -8.69 8.46 10.38
CA VAL A 69 -8.81 8.05 8.97
C VAL A 69 -8.79 9.31 8.14
N TRP A 70 -7.87 9.37 7.18
CA TRP A 70 -7.70 10.49 6.28
C TRP A 70 -7.95 10.07 4.84
N SER A 71 -8.47 11.00 4.03
CA SER A 71 -8.65 10.77 2.60
C SER A 71 -8.32 12.00 1.77
N SER A 72 -7.76 11.77 0.59
CA SER A 72 -7.42 12.83 -0.38
C SER A 72 -7.75 12.39 -1.80
N ALA A 73 -8.21 13.32 -2.64
CA ALA A 73 -8.40 13.09 -4.07
C ALA A 73 -7.12 13.29 -4.89
N ASP A 74 -6.16 14.07 -4.37
CA ASP A 74 -5.01 14.57 -5.12
C ASP A 74 -3.66 14.38 -4.40
N GLY A 75 -3.68 13.82 -3.19
CA GLY A 75 -2.50 13.67 -2.33
C GLY A 75 -1.98 14.97 -1.72
N LYS A 76 -2.59 16.13 -2.04
CA LYS A 76 -2.18 17.46 -1.56
C LYS A 76 -3.04 17.88 -0.39
N ILE A 77 -4.36 17.86 -0.58
CA ILE A 77 -5.33 18.26 0.42
C ILE A 77 -5.94 17.01 1.03
N TRP A 78 -5.75 16.86 2.34
CA TRP A 78 -6.24 15.71 3.10
C TRP A 78 -7.35 16.13 4.04
N THR A 79 -8.44 15.38 4.05
CA THR A 79 -9.56 15.57 4.97
C THR A 79 -9.56 14.43 5.99
N ARG A 80 -9.61 14.78 7.28
CA ARG A 80 -9.83 13.81 8.35
C ARG A 80 -11.28 13.37 8.31
N VAL A 81 -11.53 12.17 7.81
CA VAL A 81 -12.87 11.60 7.63
C VAL A 81 -13.41 11.03 8.94
N THR A 82 -12.50 10.45 9.75
CA THR A 82 -12.80 9.90 11.07
C THR A 82 -11.71 10.30 12.03
N GLU A 83 -12.08 10.84 13.20
CA GLU A 83 -11.11 11.19 14.24
C GLU A 83 -10.67 9.98 15.05
N LYS A 84 -11.60 9.06 15.33
CA LYS A 84 -11.39 7.93 16.22
C LYS A 84 -12.18 6.72 15.72
N ALA A 85 -11.52 5.90 14.91
CA ALA A 85 -12.07 4.64 14.40
C ALA A 85 -12.36 3.63 15.54
N PRO A 86 -13.10 2.53 15.31
CA PRO A 86 -13.43 1.58 16.37
C PRO A 86 -12.32 0.59 16.75
N TRP A 87 -11.43 0.19 15.83
CA TRP A 87 -10.29 -0.70 16.15
C TRP A 87 -9.25 0.02 16.98
N ILE A 88 -8.51 -0.69 17.84
CA ILE A 88 -7.40 -0.12 18.62
C ILE A 88 -6.01 -0.46 18.05
N HIS A 89 -5.90 -1.55 17.30
CA HIS A 89 -4.65 -2.06 16.73
C HIS A 89 -4.31 -1.36 15.42
N SER A 90 -3.79 -0.15 15.52
CA SER A 90 -3.60 0.74 14.38
C SER A 90 -2.17 0.98 13.93
N ASP A 91 -1.20 0.36 14.59
CA ASP A 91 0.20 0.32 14.17
C ASP A 91 0.46 -0.95 13.33
N LEU A 92 1.19 -0.84 12.23
CA LEU A 92 1.56 -1.96 11.33
C LEU A 92 0.33 -2.80 10.89
N SER A 93 -0.79 -2.13 10.68
CA SER A 93 -2.04 -2.76 10.22
C SER A 93 -1.93 -3.22 8.78
N MET A 94 -2.66 -4.28 8.42
CA MET A 94 -2.77 -4.73 7.04
C MET A 94 -4.02 -4.13 6.40
N SER A 95 -3.89 -3.60 5.20
CA SER A 95 -5.01 -3.02 4.46
C SER A 95 -5.01 -3.38 2.99
N LEU A 96 -6.19 -3.62 2.43
CA LEU A 96 -6.40 -3.77 0.99
C LEU A 96 -7.81 -3.30 0.59
N THR A 97 -8.04 -3.16 -0.71
CA THR A 97 -9.41 -3.10 -1.25
C THR A 97 -9.83 -4.45 -1.77
N PHE A 98 -11.06 -4.85 -1.47
CA PHE A 98 -11.64 -6.09 -1.97
C PHE A 98 -13.16 -6.01 -1.96
N LYS A 99 -13.81 -6.47 -3.05
CA LYS A 99 -15.27 -6.46 -3.22
C LYS A 99 -15.91 -5.10 -2.89
N ASN A 100 -15.35 -4.01 -3.45
CA ASN A 100 -15.83 -2.64 -3.28
C ASN A 100 -15.89 -2.16 -1.80
N ARG A 101 -14.95 -2.64 -0.98
CA ARG A 101 -14.77 -2.21 0.41
C ARG A 101 -13.27 -2.01 0.69
N MET A 102 -12.98 -1.12 1.63
CA MET A 102 -11.68 -1.04 2.29
C MET A 102 -11.66 -2.06 3.41
N TRP A 103 -10.58 -2.82 3.52
CA TRP A 103 -10.36 -3.80 4.57
C TRP A 103 -9.19 -3.35 5.42
N PHE A 104 -9.34 -3.51 6.74
CA PHE A 104 -8.35 -3.17 7.75
C PHE A 104 -8.29 -4.32 8.74
N MET A 105 -7.14 -4.94 8.92
CA MET A 105 -7.01 -6.13 9.74
C MET A 105 -5.66 -6.25 10.42
N GLY A 106 -5.65 -6.99 11.53
CA GLY A 106 -4.46 -7.18 12.35
C GLY A 106 -3.98 -5.89 13.01
N GLY A 107 -2.66 -5.74 13.09
CA GLY A 107 -2.00 -4.57 13.66
C GLY A 107 -1.57 -4.77 15.12
N TRP A 108 -0.84 -3.78 15.61
CA TRP A 108 -0.28 -3.69 16.95
C TRP A 108 -0.95 -2.57 17.74
N TYR A 109 -1.05 -2.77 19.05
CA TYR A 109 -1.56 -1.79 19.98
C TYR A 109 -0.53 -1.56 21.10
N ASN A 110 -0.48 -0.32 21.59
CA ASN A 110 0.28 0.09 22.77
C ASN A 110 1.81 -0.07 22.71
N GLY A 111 2.44 -0.35 21.56
CA GLY A 111 3.90 -0.25 21.44
C GLY A 111 4.64 -1.07 22.50
N ARG A 112 5.40 -0.38 23.37
CA ARG A 112 6.14 -0.98 24.51
C ARG A 112 5.41 -0.85 25.85
N LEU A 113 4.18 -0.33 25.86
CA LEU A 113 3.39 -0.07 27.06
C LEU A 113 2.68 -1.34 27.56
N PRO A 114 2.25 -1.37 28.83
CA PRO A 114 1.35 -2.41 29.33
C PRO A 114 0.07 -2.53 28.49
N GLY A 115 -0.42 -3.76 28.32
CA GLY A 115 -1.59 -4.05 27.49
C GLY A 115 -1.33 -4.02 25.99
N HIS A 116 -0.07 -3.99 25.55
CA HIS A 116 0.26 -4.19 24.14
C HIS A 116 -0.20 -5.56 23.64
N SER A 117 -0.65 -5.60 22.40
CA SER A 117 -1.15 -6.82 21.78
C SER A 117 -1.15 -6.70 20.26
N ALA A 118 -1.09 -7.85 19.60
CA ALA A 118 -1.45 -7.99 18.20
C ALA A 118 -2.95 -8.33 18.07
N SER A 119 -3.51 -8.15 16.88
CA SER A 119 -4.92 -8.47 16.60
C SER A 119 -5.10 -9.50 15.51
N ASN A 120 -6.23 -10.19 15.57
CA ASN A 120 -6.79 -10.96 14.46
C ASN A 120 -8.21 -10.52 14.06
N GLN A 121 -8.56 -9.28 14.40
CA GLN A 121 -9.83 -8.68 14.01
C GLN A 121 -9.78 -8.23 12.55
N VAL A 122 -10.94 -8.34 11.89
CA VAL A 122 -11.14 -7.89 10.50
C VAL A 122 -12.25 -6.85 10.48
N TRP A 123 -11.90 -5.69 9.94
CA TRP A 123 -12.79 -4.56 9.80
C TRP A 123 -12.93 -4.19 8.32
N SER A 124 -14.10 -3.68 7.94
CA SER A 124 -14.27 -3.10 6.61
C SER A 124 -15.18 -1.89 6.58
N SER A 125 -15.01 -1.07 5.55
CA SER A 125 -15.81 0.13 5.33
C SER A 125 -15.96 0.46 3.85
N THR A 126 -17.04 1.17 3.51
CA THR A 126 -17.32 1.70 2.18
C THR A 126 -17.09 3.21 2.05
N ASP A 127 -16.80 3.90 3.15
CA ASP A 127 -16.72 5.36 3.22
C ASP A 127 -15.67 5.90 4.21
N GLY A 128 -15.02 5.04 4.99
CA GLY A 128 -14.04 5.40 6.01
C GLY A 128 -14.63 6.03 7.27
N LYS A 129 -15.95 6.28 7.31
CA LYS A 129 -16.68 6.85 8.45
C LYS A 129 -17.31 5.75 9.30
N ALA A 130 -18.05 4.86 8.66
CA ALA A 130 -18.70 3.72 9.31
C ALA A 130 -17.89 2.45 9.02
N TRP A 131 -17.52 1.75 10.08
CA TRP A 131 -16.73 0.53 10.01
C TRP A 131 -17.46 -0.63 10.64
N THR A 132 -17.50 -1.75 9.93
CA THR A 132 -18.11 -3.01 10.37
C THR A 132 -17.00 -3.94 10.85
N GLN A 133 -17.19 -4.59 12.00
CA GLN A 133 -16.31 -5.67 12.44
C GLN A 133 -16.78 -6.98 11.81
N ASP A 134 -16.39 -7.24 10.56
CA ASP A 134 -16.82 -8.45 9.82
C ASP A 134 -16.35 -9.74 10.49
N THR A 135 -15.22 -9.72 11.19
CA THR A 135 -14.74 -10.89 11.95
C THR A 135 -14.07 -10.45 13.25
N ARG A 136 -14.63 -10.89 14.37
CA ARG A 136 -14.12 -10.57 15.72
C ARG A 136 -12.84 -11.34 16.07
N SER A 137 -12.68 -12.55 15.55
CA SER A 137 -11.49 -13.39 15.74
C SER A 137 -11.35 -14.27 14.50
N ALA A 138 -10.46 -13.90 13.59
CA ALA A 138 -10.18 -14.72 12.43
C ALA A 138 -9.35 -15.95 12.80
N GLY A 139 -9.42 -17.02 11.99
CA GLY A 139 -8.75 -18.29 12.29
C GLY A 139 -7.21 -18.26 12.28
N TRP A 140 -6.61 -17.14 11.91
CA TRP A 140 -5.16 -16.93 11.97
C TRP A 140 -4.74 -16.31 13.30
N THR A 141 -3.51 -16.61 13.74
CA THR A 141 -2.94 -16.05 14.97
C THR A 141 -2.75 -14.53 14.84
N PRO A 142 -3.05 -13.74 15.91
CA PRO A 142 -2.89 -12.29 15.89
C PRO A 142 -1.53 -11.83 15.34
N ARG A 143 -1.56 -10.90 14.38
CA ARG A 143 -0.35 -10.45 13.66
C ARG A 143 -0.48 -9.03 13.10
N LEU A 144 0.66 -8.53 12.66
CA LEU A 144 0.88 -7.20 12.08
C LEU A 144 1.97 -7.31 11.01
N ALA A 145 2.10 -6.28 10.17
CA ALA A 145 3.14 -6.18 9.13
C ALA A 145 3.19 -7.34 8.11
N ALA A 146 2.13 -8.15 8.01
CA ALA A 146 2.04 -9.21 7.02
C ALA A 146 1.55 -8.66 5.68
N ALA A 147 1.94 -9.31 4.58
CA ALA A 147 1.49 -8.93 3.25
C ALA A 147 0.04 -9.38 3.04
N LEU A 148 -0.77 -8.50 2.45
CA LEU A 148 -2.19 -8.74 2.17
C LEU A 148 -2.48 -8.43 0.70
N VAL A 149 -2.91 -9.43 -0.05
CA VAL A 149 -3.13 -9.32 -1.50
C VAL A 149 -4.46 -9.91 -1.93
N GLU A 150 -5.05 -9.33 -2.97
CA GLU A 150 -6.11 -9.99 -3.72
C GLU A 150 -5.48 -10.89 -4.78
N PHE A 151 -5.93 -12.14 -4.84
CA PHE A 151 -5.57 -13.06 -5.92
C PHE A 151 -6.67 -14.07 -6.17
N LYS A 152 -7.13 -14.12 -7.43
CA LYS A 152 -8.19 -15.04 -7.91
C LYS A 152 -9.48 -14.93 -7.09
N GLY A 153 -9.95 -13.70 -6.86
CA GLY A 153 -11.20 -13.40 -6.18
C GLY A 153 -11.18 -13.67 -4.69
N ARG A 154 -10.00 -13.71 -4.07
CA ARG A 154 -9.80 -14.02 -2.65
C ARG A 154 -8.74 -13.13 -2.03
N MET A 155 -8.87 -12.86 -0.74
CA MET A 155 -7.84 -12.18 0.06
C MET A 155 -6.86 -13.23 0.59
N TRP A 156 -5.56 -12.94 0.48
CA TRP A 156 -4.47 -13.79 0.95
C TRP A 156 -3.59 -13.01 1.91
N ILE A 157 -3.25 -13.63 3.04
CA ILE A 157 -2.27 -13.12 4.00
C ILE A 157 -0.99 -13.96 3.86
N LEU A 158 0.16 -13.30 3.79
CA LEU A 158 1.48 -13.94 3.71
C LEU A 158 2.41 -13.36 4.78
N GLY A 159 3.14 -14.24 5.46
CA GLY A 159 3.95 -13.90 6.63
C GLY A 159 3.22 -14.16 7.95
#